data_AF-A0AAW0EX33-F1
#
_entry.id   AF-A0AAW0EX33-F1
#
_cell.length_a   1.000
_cell.length_b   1.000
_cell.length_c   1.000
_cell.angle_alpha   90.00
_cell.angle_beta   90.00
_cell.angle_gamma   90.00
#
_symmetry.space_group_name_H-M   'P 1'
#
loop_
_entity.id
_entity.type
_entity.pdbx_description
1 polymer ?
#
loop_
_entity_poly.entity_id
_entity_poly.type
_entity_poly.pdbx_seq_one_letter_code
_entity_poly.pdbx_strand_id
1 'polypeptide(L)'
;MQANGAPMSYGAQLRASMQTLHATDAQFAQFTRGLQAVLHQWTALQLVAQHCDSRAPAVLYEDLCSWHQRDGEVYVDDMEVYFDEFFDNIRFVRIEDDSMQEVGTVLHDMYCRCCRNDFSLVEHYVGTLAVYAQTNPVAQSVNGGTAGDMDDNEAEEDDADEDADADSEDRCEEDDMGNEEEERAPVQAQPPRTHQQAPPPRQQQQQQQQHQQNPQRKKRKNASVRTKDGWNIIL
;
A
#
# COMPACT_ATOMS: atom_id res chain seq x y z
N MET A 1 49.70 -1.41 -3.47
CA MET A 1 48.40 -1.07 -4.07
C MET A 1 47.75 -0.05 -3.15
N GLN A 2 47.75 1.24 -3.51
CA GLN A 2 47.07 2.29 -2.74
C GLN A 2 45.63 2.39 -3.24
N ALA A 3 44.66 2.27 -2.33
CA ALA A 3 43.26 2.49 -2.61
C ALA A 3 43.05 4.00 -2.83
N ASN A 4 42.71 4.37 -4.05
CA ASN A 4 42.40 5.74 -4.43
C ASN A 4 40.98 6.04 -3.96
N GLY A 5 40.83 6.48 -2.70
CA GLY A 5 39.54 6.90 -2.16
C GLY A 5 39.07 8.16 -2.87
N ALA A 6 37.87 8.13 -3.46
CA ALA A 6 37.25 9.31 -4.03
C ALA A 6 37.19 10.44 -2.96
N PRO A 7 37.48 11.70 -3.32
CA PRO A 7 37.44 12.79 -2.37
C PRO A 7 35.99 12.97 -1.89
N MET A 8 35.75 12.67 -0.60
CA MET A 8 34.46 12.97 0.03
C MET A 8 34.20 14.47 -0.04
N SER A 9 32.97 14.84 -0.41
CA SER A 9 32.51 16.24 -0.39
C SER A 9 32.64 16.83 1.02
N TYR A 10 32.95 18.12 1.11
CA TYR A 10 33.06 18.85 2.38
C TYR A 10 31.77 18.76 3.23
N GLY A 11 30.61 18.70 2.57
CA GLY A 11 29.33 18.45 3.23
C GLY A 11 29.25 17.07 3.89
N ALA A 12 29.73 16.02 3.22
CA ALA A 12 29.75 14.66 3.76
C ALA A 12 30.70 14.53 4.97
N GLN A 13 31.83 15.25 4.95
CA GLN A 13 32.77 15.30 6.09
C GLN A 13 32.18 15.99 7.32
N LEU A 14 31.41 17.06 7.14
CA LEU A 14 30.71 17.71 8.24
C LEU A 14 29.62 16.82 8.83
N ARG A 15 28.84 16.12 8.00
CA ARG A 15 27.82 15.15 8.46
C ARG A 15 28.43 14.02 9.28
N ALA A 16 29.58 13.48 8.87
CA ALA A 16 30.30 12.46 9.61
C ALA A 16 30.77 12.91 11.02
N SER A 17 30.83 14.22 11.27
CA SER A 17 31.19 14.80 12.57
C SER A 17 29.99 15.16 13.46
N MET A 18 28.77 15.11 12.92
CA MET A 18 27.53 15.35 13.68
C MET A 18 27.07 14.04 14.34
N GLN A 19 26.57 14.13 15.57
CA GLN A 19 25.94 13.00 16.25
C GLN A 19 24.68 12.59 15.48
N THR A 20 24.68 11.41 14.88
CA THR A 20 23.50 10.85 14.23
C THR A 20 22.46 10.49 15.29
N LEU A 21 21.19 10.82 15.02
CA LEU A 21 20.11 10.33 15.87
C LEU A 21 20.03 8.81 15.75
N HIS A 22 19.84 8.13 16.89
CA HIS A 22 19.57 6.70 16.95
C HIS A 22 18.28 6.45 17.72
N ALA A 23 17.36 5.75 17.09
CA ALA A 23 16.13 5.28 17.72
C ALA A 23 16.40 4.11 18.67
N THR A 24 15.70 4.07 19.80
CA THR A 24 15.56 2.85 20.62
C THR A 24 14.71 1.81 19.90
N ASP A 25 14.79 0.54 20.30
CA ASP A 25 14.00 -0.56 19.69
C ASP A 25 12.50 -0.25 19.62
N ALA A 26 11.94 0.35 20.67
CA ALA A 26 10.52 0.73 20.71
C ALA A 26 10.17 1.86 19.73
N GLN A 27 11.05 2.85 19.59
CA GLN A 27 10.89 3.95 18.63
C GLN A 27 11.06 3.45 17.20
N PHE A 28 12.04 2.56 16.99
CA PHE A 28 12.31 1.95 15.70
C PHE A 28 11.12 1.09 15.24
N ALA A 29 10.49 0.34 16.13
CA ALA A 29 9.27 -0.42 15.83
C ALA A 29 8.09 0.48 15.37
N GLN A 30 8.00 1.73 15.84
CA GLN A 30 7.01 2.68 15.33
C GLN A 30 7.42 3.22 13.96
N PHE A 31 8.71 3.56 13.79
CA PHE A 31 9.24 3.97 12.49
C PHE A 31 8.99 2.92 11.41
N THR A 32 9.27 1.64 11.67
CA THR A 32 9.08 0.59 10.65
C THR A 32 7.62 0.41 10.22
N ARG A 33 6.66 0.58 11.15
CA ARG A 33 5.24 0.64 10.78
C ARG A 33 4.92 1.79 9.84
N GLY A 34 5.47 2.97 10.11
CA GLY A 34 5.28 4.15 9.27
C GLY A 34 5.97 4.01 7.91
N LEU A 35 7.21 3.51 7.89
CA LEU A 35 7.96 3.18 6.68
C LEU A 35 7.16 2.25 5.77
N GLN A 36 6.65 1.14 6.31
CA GLN A 36 5.82 0.21 5.55
C GLN A 36 4.57 0.91 4.97
N ALA A 37 3.93 1.80 5.73
CA ALA A 37 2.76 2.54 5.28
C ALA A 37 3.10 3.54 4.15
N VAL A 38 4.25 4.22 4.22
CA VAL A 38 4.73 5.13 3.18
C VAL A 38 5.03 4.36 1.89
N LEU A 39 5.76 3.24 1.97
CA LEU A 39 6.10 2.44 0.80
C LEU A 39 4.86 1.88 0.09
N HIS A 40 3.83 1.45 0.84
CA HIS A 40 2.57 1.01 0.26
C HIS A 40 1.77 2.14 -0.44
N GLN A 41 2.01 3.40 -0.04
CA GLN A 41 1.36 4.57 -0.62
C GLN A 41 2.19 5.22 -1.74
N TRP A 42 3.41 4.75 -1.99
CA TRP A 42 4.26 5.28 -3.05
C TRP A 42 3.88 4.67 -4.41
N THR A 43 3.13 5.42 -5.21
CA THR A 43 2.55 4.94 -6.47
C THR A 43 3.59 4.41 -7.46
N ALA A 44 4.75 5.08 -7.63
CA ALA A 44 5.82 4.60 -8.49
C ALA A 44 6.33 3.21 -8.08
N LEU A 45 6.60 3.02 -6.78
CA LEU A 45 7.00 1.72 -6.24
C LEU A 45 5.92 0.64 -6.43
N GLN A 46 4.65 1.01 -6.28
CA GLN A 46 3.55 0.07 -6.51
C GLN A 46 3.39 -0.32 -7.98
N LEU A 47 3.61 0.61 -8.92
CA LEU A 47 3.63 0.30 -10.35
C LEU A 47 4.78 -0.65 -10.70
N VAL A 48 5.97 -0.43 -10.13
CA VAL A 48 7.11 -1.34 -10.27
C VAL A 48 6.79 -2.72 -9.70
N ALA A 49 6.13 -2.78 -8.54
CA ALA A 49 5.72 -4.04 -7.94
C ALA A 49 4.75 -4.83 -8.83
N GLN A 50 3.82 -4.13 -9.50
CA GLN A 50 2.81 -4.76 -10.35
C GLN A 50 3.35 -5.20 -11.71
N HIS A 51 4.27 -4.43 -12.31
CA HIS A 51 4.66 -4.61 -13.70
C HIS A 51 6.11 -5.08 -13.90
N CYS A 52 6.97 -5.00 -12.88
CA CYS A 52 8.40 -5.27 -13.01
C CYS A 52 8.92 -6.33 -12.03
N ASP A 53 8.82 -6.11 -10.72
CA ASP A 53 9.22 -7.06 -9.68
C ASP A 53 8.34 -6.91 -8.43
N SER A 54 7.49 -7.90 -8.18
CA SER A 54 6.56 -7.92 -7.04
C SER A 54 7.23 -7.90 -5.68
N ARG A 55 8.54 -8.19 -5.60
CA ARG A 55 9.32 -8.15 -4.37
C ARG A 55 9.92 -6.77 -4.10
N ALA A 56 9.87 -5.83 -5.05
CA ALA A 56 10.50 -4.52 -4.91
C ALA A 56 10.14 -3.79 -3.60
N PRO A 57 8.86 -3.74 -3.15
CA PRO A 57 8.53 -3.08 -1.88
C PRO A 57 9.17 -3.76 -0.66
N ALA A 58 9.26 -5.10 -0.67
CA ALA A 58 9.83 -5.86 0.44
C ALA A 58 11.35 -5.68 0.52
N VAL A 59 12.04 -5.75 -0.61
CA VAL A 59 13.49 -5.51 -0.70
C VAL A 59 13.82 -4.11 -0.21
N LEU A 60 13.13 -3.09 -0.74
CA LEU A 60 13.35 -1.71 -0.34
C LEU A 60 13.08 -1.48 1.15
N TYR A 61 12.03 -2.10 1.70
CA TYR A 61 11.73 -2.05 3.13
C TYR A 61 12.85 -2.65 3.98
N GLU A 62 13.35 -3.84 3.61
CA GLU A 62 14.42 -4.53 4.34
C GLU A 62 15.72 -3.72 4.32
N ASP A 63 16.09 -3.19 3.16
CA ASP A 63 17.30 -2.39 2.99
C ASP A 63 17.23 -1.09 3.82
N LEU A 64 16.10 -0.37 3.78
CA LEU A 64 15.91 0.84 4.58
C LEU A 64 15.90 0.54 6.07
N CYS A 65 15.31 -0.58 6.50
CA CYS A 65 15.36 -1.00 7.90
C CYS A 65 16.80 -1.29 8.33
N SER A 66 17.54 -2.06 7.54
CA SER A 66 18.93 -2.40 7.81
C SER A 66 19.81 -1.15 7.89
N TRP A 67 19.60 -0.22 6.96
CA TRP A 67 20.36 1.03 6.90
C TRP A 67 20.16 1.87 8.16
N HIS A 68 18.91 2.10 8.58
CA HIS A 68 18.63 2.89 9.78
C HIS A 68 19.03 2.18 11.08
N GLN A 69 19.04 0.84 11.12
CA GLN A 69 19.55 0.09 12.27
C GLN A 69 21.08 0.22 12.40
N ARG A 70 21.79 0.18 11.27
CA ARG A 70 23.25 0.24 11.23
C ARG A 70 23.76 1.66 11.48
N ASP A 71 23.19 2.63 10.78
CA ASP A 71 23.75 3.98 10.68
C ASP A 71 22.95 5.04 11.46
N GLY A 72 21.72 4.70 11.89
CA GLY A 72 20.83 5.60 12.60
C GLY A 72 20.04 6.48 11.63
N GLU A 73 20.17 7.80 11.80
CA GLU A 73 19.59 8.80 10.89
C GLU A 73 20.23 8.73 9.50
N VAL A 74 19.39 8.56 8.48
CA VAL A 74 19.79 8.59 7.07
C VAL A 74 19.27 9.87 6.42
N TYR A 75 20.13 10.61 5.74
CA TYR A 75 19.75 11.89 5.12
C TYR A 75 19.01 11.70 3.79
N VAL A 76 18.21 12.70 3.44
CA VAL A 76 17.38 12.70 2.22
C VAL A 76 18.23 12.52 0.97
N ASP A 77 19.32 13.27 0.80
CA ASP A 77 20.20 13.15 -0.39
C ASP A 77 20.74 11.72 -0.56
N ASP A 78 21.09 11.05 0.55
CA ASP A 78 21.64 9.71 0.52
C ASP A 78 20.54 8.70 0.16
N MET A 79 19.32 8.86 0.69
CA MET A 79 18.16 8.06 0.30
C MET A 79 17.75 8.26 -1.17
N GLU A 80 17.81 9.50 -1.67
CA GLU A 80 17.44 9.83 -3.05
C GLU A 80 18.39 9.14 -4.05
N VAL A 81 19.70 9.20 -3.80
CA VAL A 81 20.70 8.46 -4.59
C VAL A 81 20.43 6.96 -4.55
N TYR A 82 20.13 6.43 -3.37
CA TYR A 82 19.81 5.01 -3.22
C TYR A 82 18.52 4.61 -3.98
N PHE A 83 17.48 5.44 -3.96
CA PHE A 83 16.24 5.18 -4.70
C PHE A 83 16.48 5.19 -6.21
N ASP A 84 17.25 6.15 -6.72
CA ASP A 84 17.62 6.22 -8.14
C ASP A 84 18.34 4.93 -8.56
N GLU A 85 19.38 4.52 -7.81
CA GLU A 85 20.08 3.25 -8.05
C GLU A 85 19.16 2.03 -7.95
N PHE A 86 18.25 2.00 -6.97
CA PHE A 86 17.30 0.91 -6.77
C PHE A 86 16.38 0.74 -7.98
N PHE A 87 15.79 1.84 -8.49
CA PHE A 87 14.91 1.79 -9.65
C PHE A 87 15.66 1.50 -10.96
N ASP A 88 16.87 2.05 -11.13
CA ASP A 88 17.72 1.74 -12.29
C ASP A 88 18.07 0.25 -12.35
N ASN A 89 18.33 -0.37 -11.18
CA ASN A 89 18.61 -1.80 -11.08
C ASN A 89 17.38 -2.67 -11.39
N ILE A 90 16.16 -2.15 -11.18
CA ILE A 90 14.92 -2.85 -11.54
C ILE A 90 14.56 -2.50 -12.98
N ARG A 91 15.11 -3.28 -13.92
CA ARG A 91 14.76 -3.19 -15.36
C ARG A 91 14.96 -1.79 -15.97
N PHE A 92 15.85 -0.96 -15.42
CA PHE A 92 16.09 0.42 -15.89
C PHE A 92 14.84 1.30 -15.81
N VAL A 93 14.04 1.16 -14.75
CA VAL A 93 12.90 2.03 -14.50
C VAL A 93 13.41 3.41 -14.13
N ARG A 94 12.98 4.43 -14.87
CA ARG A 94 13.29 5.83 -14.57
C ARG A 94 12.08 6.50 -13.94
N ILE A 95 12.28 7.09 -12.76
CA ILE A 95 11.30 7.91 -12.08
C ILE A 95 11.61 9.37 -12.41
N GLU A 96 10.70 10.04 -13.13
CA GLU A 96 10.89 11.41 -13.63
C GLU A 96 10.11 12.46 -12.82
N ASP A 97 9.35 12.03 -11.82
CA ASP A 97 8.69 12.93 -10.87
C ASP A 97 9.56 13.16 -9.62
N ASP A 98 9.16 14.12 -8.79
CA ASP A 98 9.87 14.46 -7.56
C ASP A 98 9.57 13.46 -6.40
N SER A 99 8.93 12.32 -6.68
CA SER A 99 8.42 11.42 -5.63
C SER A 99 9.53 10.76 -4.80
N MET A 100 10.72 10.55 -5.36
CA MET A 100 11.88 10.03 -4.62
C MET A 100 12.32 10.99 -3.52
N GLN A 101 12.40 12.29 -3.84
CA GLN A 101 12.75 13.33 -2.87
C GLN A 101 11.66 13.51 -1.81
N GLU A 102 10.39 13.50 -2.22
CA GLU A 102 9.25 13.61 -1.30
C GLU A 102 9.23 12.45 -0.30
N VAL A 103 9.37 11.20 -0.78
CA VAL A 103 9.41 10.02 0.08
C VAL A 103 10.63 10.06 0.99
N GLY A 104 11.81 10.39 0.48
CA GLY A 104 13.02 10.54 1.30
C GLY A 104 12.84 11.57 2.42
N THR A 105 12.23 12.71 2.11
CA THR A 105 11.92 13.77 3.09
C THR A 105 10.96 13.28 4.17
N VAL A 106 9.90 12.58 3.78
CA VAL A 106 8.91 12.01 4.71
C VAL A 106 9.57 10.99 5.64
N LEU A 107 10.40 10.09 5.12
CA LEU A 107 11.05 9.05 5.90
C LEU A 107 12.08 9.63 6.89
N HIS A 108 12.87 10.62 6.45
CA HIS A 108 13.81 11.32 7.33
C HIS A 108 13.10 12.04 8.48
N ASP A 109 12.06 12.83 8.19
CA ASP A 109 11.29 13.53 9.22
C ASP A 109 10.60 12.53 10.17
N MET A 110 10.05 11.44 9.63
CA MET A 110 9.44 10.38 10.43
C MET A 110 10.44 9.74 11.39
N TYR A 111 11.64 9.38 10.92
CA TYR A 111 12.68 8.82 11.78
C TYR A 111 13.07 9.80 12.91
N CYS A 112 13.34 11.06 12.54
CA CYS A 112 13.69 12.12 13.48
C CYS A 112 12.60 12.38 14.54
N ARG A 113 11.32 12.30 14.16
CA ARG A 113 10.19 12.42 15.10
C ARG A 113 10.06 11.19 16.00
N CYS A 114 10.23 9.98 15.47
CA CYS A 114 10.23 8.75 16.25
C CYS A 114 11.32 8.77 17.34
N CYS A 115 12.53 9.26 17.04
CA CYS A 115 13.60 9.44 18.04
C CYS A 115 13.20 10.38 19.20
N ARG A 116 12.25 11.28 18.96
CA ARG A 116 11.71 12.23 19.95
C ARG A 116 10.39 11.75 20.59
N ASN A 117 9.98 10.51 20.33
CA ASN A 117 8.69 9.94 20.76
C ASN A 117 7.45 10.67 20.20
N ASP A 118 7.57 11.29 19.03
CA ASP A 118 6.45 11.80 18.27
C ASP A 118 6.12 10.82 17.14
N PHE A 119 4.96 10.17 17.24
CA PHE A 119 4.47 9.18 16.27
C PHE A 119 3.34 9.70 15.39
N SER A 120 3.04 11.00 15.46
CA SER A 120 1.92 11.61 14.72
C SER A 120 2.00 11.36 13.21
N LEU A 121 3.20 11.43 12.64
CA LEU A 121 3.42 11.17 11.21
C LEU A 121 3.23 9.68 10.86
N VAL A 122 3.67 8.77 11.74
CA VAL A 122 3.42 7.33 11.60
C VAL A 122 1.92 7.05 11.60
N GLU A 123 1.21 7.57 12.59
CA GLU A 123 -0.24 7.38 12.74
C GLU A 123 -1.02 7.95 11.55
N HIS A 124 -0.57 9.09 11.00
CA HIS A 124 -1.14 9.68 9.80
C HIS A 124 -1.08 8.72 8.62
N TYR A 125 0.13 8.26 8.24
CA TYR A 125 0.30 7.37 7.10
C TYR A 125 -0.39 6.01 7.29
N VAL A 126 -0.34 5.45 8.50
CA VAL A 126 -1.06 4.21 8.81
C VAL A 126 -2.57 4.40 8.67
N GLY A 127 -3.11 5.55 9.13
CA GLY A 127 -4.52 5.87 9.05
C GLY A 127 -5.02 6.11 7.62
N THR A 128 -4.17 6.62 6.72
CA THR A 128 -4.53 6.90 5.32
C THR A 128 -4.44 5.68 4.40
N LEU A 129 -3.81 4.58 4.82
CA LEU A 129 -3.67 3.36 4.00
C LEU A 129 -5.00 2.85 3.43
N ALA A 130 -6.05 2.82 4.26
CA ALA A 130 -7.37 2.35 3.83
C ALA A 130 -7.97 3.26 2.76
N VAL A 131 -7.74 4.57 2.85
CA VAL A 131 -8.21 5.55 1.86
C VAL A 131 -7.44 5.42 0.56
N TYR A 132 -6.11 5.25 0.64
CA TYR A 132 -5.27 5.00 -0.53
C TYR A 132 -5.70 3.72 -1.26
N ALA A 133 -5.96 2.64 -0.52
CA ALA A 133 -6.44 1.38 -1.10
C ALA A 133 -7.82 1.53 -1.79
N GLN A 134 -8.73 2.33 -1.21
CA GLN A 134 -10.06 2.57 -1.79
C GLN A 134 -10.02 3.44 -3.04
N THR A 135 -9.14 4.45 -3.08
CA THR A 135 -9.01 5.37 -4.23
C THR A 135 -8.26 4.73 -5.39
N ASN A 136 -7.39 3.75 -5.11
CA ASN A 136 -6.60 3.00 -6.07
C ASN A 136 -5.87 3.91 -7.09
N PRO A 137 -4.99 4.81 -6.63
CA PRO A 137 -4.27 5.73 -7.51
C PRO A 137 -3.34 5.01 -8.49
N VAL A 138 -2.90 3.78 -8.17
CA VAL A 138 -2.11 2.95 -9.08
C VAL A 138 -2.91 2.62 -10.34
N ALA A 139 -4.17 2.19 -10.20
CA ALA A 139 -5.04 1.93 -11.35
C ALA A 139 -5.35 3.21 -12.16
N GLN A 140 -5.50 4.35 -11.49
CA GLN A 140 -5.71 5.64 -12.16
C GLN A 140 -4.48 6.08 -12.98
N SER A 141 -3.28 5.70 -12.53
CA SER A 141 -2.02 6.07 -13.18
C SER A 141 -1.77 5.31 -14.49
N VAL A 142 -2.30 4.07 -14.61
CA VAL A 142 -2.18 3.26 -15.85
C VAL A 142 -3.28 3.55 -16.87
N ASN A 143 -4.47 4.00 -16.41
CA ASN A 143 -5.63 4.24 -17.28
C ASN A 143 -5.81 5.70 -17.72
N GLY A 144 -4.94 6.62 -17.32
CA GLY A 144 -5.02 8.05 -17.67
C GLY A 144 -4.84 8.39 -19.16
N GLY A 145 -4.58 7.41 -20.02
CA GLY A 145 -4.32 7.59 -21.46
C GLY A 145 -5.50 7.43 -22.41
N THR A 146 -6.69 7.04 -21.95
CA THR A 146 -7.87 6.81 -22.82
C THR A 146 -9.14 7.43 -22.25
N ALA A 147 -9.13 8.75 -22.06
CA ALA A 147 -10.34 9.55 -21.86
C ALA A 147 -10.38 10.62 -22.95
N GLY A 148 -10.73 10.19 -24.16
CA GLY A 148 -10.88 11.05 -25.33
C GLY A 148 -11.79 10.38 -26.34
N ASP A 149 -13.08 10.64 -26.20
CA ASP A 149 -14.10 10.59 -27.25
C ASP A 149 -14.56 9.20 -27.73
N MET A 150 -15.53 8.63 -27.01
CA MET A 150 -16.63 7.91 -27.65
C MET A 150 -17.94 8.42 -27.04
N ASP A 151 -18.38 9.53 -27.63
CA ASP A 151 -19.73 9.76 -28.13
C ASP A 151 -20.82 8.80 -27.64
N ASP A 152 -21.68 9.36 -26.80
CA ASP A 152 -23.13 9.26 -26.82
C ASP A 152 -23.72 8.22 -27.80
N ASN A 153 -24.25 7.11 -27.28
CA ASN A 153 -25.50 6.63 -27.83
C ASN A 153 -26.36 6.00 -26.74
N GLU A 154 -27.53 6.60 -26.62
CA GLU A 154 -28.60 6.34 -25.70
C GLU A 154 -29.21 4.94 -25.92
N ALA A 155 -29.79 4.44 -24.83
CA ALA A 155 -30.90 3.49 -24.69
C ALA A 155 -31.40 2.73 -25.94
N GLU A 156 -31.58 1.42 -25.80
CA GLU A 156 -32.92 0.81 -25.87
C GLU A 156 -32.88 -0.52 -25.12
N GLU A 157 -33.75 -0.62 -24.11
CA GLU A 157 -34.22 -1.88 -23.53
C GLU A 157 -35.22 -2.47 -24.54
N ASP A 158 -35.06 -3.72 -24.96
CA ASP A 158 -36.22 -4.48 -25.43
C ASP A 158 -36.13 -5.93 -24.96
N ASP A 159 -37.30 -6.36 -24.52
CA ASP A 159 -37.66 -7.53 -23.75
C ASP A 159 -38.10 -8.66 -24.71
N ALA A 160 -38.50 -9.80 -24.13
CA ALA A 160 -39.32 -10.86 -24.74
C ALA A 160 -38.61 -12.04 -25.47
N ASP A 161 -38.44 -13.10 -24.68
CA ASP A 161 -39.21 -14.36 -24.73
C ASP A 161 -39.00 -15.47 -25.80
N GLU A 162 -39.03 -16.68 -25.22
CA GLU A 162 -39.61 -17.97 -25.66
C GLU A 162 -38.85 -18.94 -26.60
N ASP A 163 -38.39 -20.02 -25.96
CA ASP A 163 -38.64 -21.45 -26.24
C ASP A 163 -38.30 -22.08 -27.61
N ALA A 164 -37.47 -23.13 -27.60
CA ALA A 164 -37.96 -24.53 -27.74
C ALA A 164 -36.81 -25.54 -27.92
N ASP A 165 -37.01 -26.70 -27.28
CA ASP A 165 -36.23 -27.94 -27.26
C ASP A 165 -35.81 -28.54 -28.61
N ALA A 166 -34.68 -29.28 -28.61
CA ALA A 166 -34.57 -30.60 -29.27
C ALA A 166 -33.24 -31.31 -28.92
N ASP A 167 -33.34 -32.20 -27.93
CA ASP A 167 -32.86 -33.58 -27.88
C ASP A 167 -31.89 -34.09 -28.98
N SER A 168 -30.72 -34.61 -28.57
CA SER A 168 -30.09 -35.77 -29.22
C SER A 168 -29.04 -36.40 -28.30
N GLU A 169 -29.40 -37.57 -27.81
CA GLU A 169 -28.56 -38.62 -27.23
C GLU A 169 -27.45 -39.04 -28.21
N ASP A 170 -26.22 -39.32 -27.74
CA ASP A 170 -25.52 -40.56 -28.12
C ASP A 170 -24.35 -40.87 -27.17
N ARG A 171 -24.20 -42.16 -26.90
CA ARG A 171 -23.28 -42.83 -25.98
C ARG A 171 -21.96 -43.15 -26.65
N CYS A 172 -20.86 -43.17 -25.90
CA CYS A 172 -19.75 -44.10 -26.12
C CYS A 172 -19.19 -44.59 -24.77
N GLU A 173 -19.28 -45.91 -24.57
CA GLU A 173 -18.78 -46.75 -23.47
C GLU A 173 -17.24 -46.81 -23.44
N GLU A 174 -16.61 -46.76 -22.27
CA GLU A 174 -15.94 -47.87 -21.52
C GLU A 174 -14.71 -48.53 -22.16
N ASP A 175 -13.59 -48.50 -21.41
CA ASP A 175 -12.51 -49.52 -21.30
C ASP A 175 -11.52 -48.97 -20.26
N ASP A 176 -11.43 -49.41 -19.00
CA ASP A 176 -11.13 -50.72 -18.39
C ASP A 176 -9.64 -51.17 -18.47
N MET A 177 -9.16 -51.67 -17.32
CA MET A 177 -7.88 -52.35 -16.99
C MET A 177 -6.63 -51.46 -16.81
N GLY A 178 -5.86 -51.51 -15.72
CA GLY A 178 -5.82 -52.38 -14.54
C GLY A 178 -4.42 -52.34 -13.90
N ASN A 179 -4.33 -52.77 -12.63
CA ASN A 179 -3.15 -53.29 -11.90
C ASN A 179 -2.00 -52.31 -11.51
N GLU A 180 -1.32 -52.42 -10.36
CA GLU A 180 -1.29 -53.41 -9.25
C GLU A 180 -0.52 -52.77 -8.05
N GLU A 181 -0.95 -53.11 -6.82
CA GLU A 181 -0.26 -53.31 -5.51
C GLU A 181 1.08 -52.56 -5.17
N GLU A 182 1.36 -52.13 -3.93
CA GLU A 182 1.49 -52.96 -2.73
C GLU A 182 1.71 -52.14 -1.42
N GLU A 183 1.19 -52.68 -0.31
CA GLU A 183 1.72 -52.70 1.08
C GLU A 183 1.85 -51.42 1.96
N ARG A 184 0.99 -51.31 3.00
CA ARG A 184 1.29 -51.71 4.40
C ARG A 184 0.18 -51.37 5.41
N ALA A 185 -0.16 -52.36 6.24
CA ALA A 185 -0.98 -52.30 7.47
C ALA A 185 -0.15 -51.65 8.64
N PRO A 186 -0.67 -51.34 9.86
CA PRO A 186 -1.75 -52.05 10.58
C PRO A 186 -2.76 -51.21 11.43
N VAL A 187 -3.98 -51.78 11.52
CA VAL A 187 -4.79 -52.10 12.74
C VAL A 187 -4.70 -51.15 13.96
N GLN A 188 -5.80 -50.50 14.35
CA GLN A 188 -6.55 -50.84 15.59
C GLN A 188 -7.81 -49.99 15.81
N ALA A 189 -8.82 -50.67 16.33
CA ALA A 189 -10.20 -50.27 16.52
C ALA A 189 -10.44 -49.46 17.82
N GLN A 190 -11.39 -48.52 17.80
CA GLN A 190 -12.70 -48.65 18.49
C GLN A 190 -13.53 -47.33 18.43
N PRO A 191 -14.88 -47.41 18.34
CA PRO A 191 -15.84 -46.30 18.49
C PRO A 191 -16.46 -46.29 19.91
N PRO A 192 -17.60 -45.63 20.20
CA PRO A 192 -18.03 -44.26 19.93
C PRO A 192 -18.30 -43.48 21.24
N ARG A 193 -18.36 -42.14 21.20
CA ARG A 193 -19.03 -41.36 22.26
C ARG A 193 -19.94 -40.29 21.71
N THR A 194 -21.09 -40.26 22.35
CA THR A 194 -22.35 -39.59 22.07
C THR A 194 -22.44 -38.23 22.79
N HIS A 195 -23.35 -37.38 22.29
CA HIS A 195 -24.02 -36.22 22.94
C HIS A 195 -23.35 -34.85 22.72
N GLN A 196 -23.93 -34.00 21.86
CA GLN A 196 -24.99 -33.01 22.18
C GLN A 196 -24.55 -31.93 23.17
N GLN A 197 -24.31 -30.70 22.67
CA GLN A 197 -24.73 -29.49 23.38
C GLN A 197 -24.87 -28.30 22.40
N ALA A 198 -26.02 -27.63 22.54
CA ALA A 198 -26.50 -26.52 21.74
C ALA A 198 -25.78 -25.19 22.06
N PRO A 199 -25.73 -24.24 21.10
CA PRO A 199 -25.29 -22.88 21.38
C PRO A 199 -26.42 -22.00 21.99
N PRO A 200 -26.07 -21.02 22.86
CA PRO A 200 -27.02 -20.21 23.61
C PRO A 200 -27.68 -19.08 22.78
N PRO A 201 -28.80 -18.50 23.28
CA PRO A 201 -29.61 -17.54 22.54
C PRO A 201 -29.00 -16.12 22.47
N ARG A 202 -29.11 -15.53 21.28
CA ARG A 202 -28.86 -14.11 21.00
C ARG A 202 -29.86 -13.22 21.74
N GLN A 203 -29.36 -12.35 22.61
CA GLN A 203 -30.06 -11.13 23.03
C GLN A 203 -29.60 -9.98 22.12
N GLN A 204 -30.48 -9.49 21.24
CA GLN A 204 -30.38 -8.13 20.71
C GLN A 204 -31.73 -7.46 20.91
N GLN A 205 -31.81 -6.69 22.00
CA GLN A 205 -32.81 -5.66 22.21
C GLN A 205 -32.24 -4.31 21.75
N GLN A 206 -33.10 -3.56 21.08
CA GLN A 206 -33.18 -2.09 21.08
C GLN A 206 -32.03 -1.30 20.44
N GLN A 207 -32.23 -0.92 19.17
CA GLN A 207 -31.95 0.43 18.71
C GLN A 207 -33.09 0.89 17.79
N GLN A 208 -34.11 1.48 18.40
CA GLN A 208 -35.01 2.43 17.75
C GLN A 208 -34.82 3.78 18.44
N GLN A 209 -34.84 4.83 17.61
CA GLN A 209 -34.97 6.25 17.95
C GLN A 209 -33.71 6.97 18.44
N GLN A 210 -33.01 7.62 17.50
CA GLN A 210 -32.92 9.08 17.51
C GLN A 210 -32.51 9.61 16.13
N HIS A 211 -33.54 9.95 15.34
CA HIS A 211 -33.46 11.00 14.33
C HIS A 211 -33.50 12.37 15.03
N GLN A 212 -32.94 13.37 14.35
CA GLN A 212 -33.01 14.82 14.61
C GLN A 212 -31.91 15.37 15.55
N GLN A 213 -30.86 15.94 14.97
CA GLN A 213 -30.85 17.40 14.71
C GLN A 213 -29.62 17.81 13.91
N ASN A 214 -29.91 18.36 12.72
CA ASN A 214 -29.03 19.15 11.89
C ASN A 214 -28.91 20.57 12.49
N PRO A 215 -27.72 21.17 12.53
CA PRO A 215 -27.66 22.52 12.00
C PRO A 215 -26.46 22.75 11.07
N GLN A 216 -26.80 22.94 9.80
CA GLN A 216 -26.21 23.84 8.80
C GLN A 216 -24.90 24.55 9.24
N ARG A 217 -23.76 23.94 8.89
CA ARG A 217 -22.48 24.67 8.83
C ARG A 217 -22.52 25.65 7.65
N LYS A 218 -22.67 26.93 7.98
CA LYS A 218 -22.54 28.07 7.04
C LYS A 218 -21.15 28.04 6.40
N LYS A 219 -21.10 27.82 5.08
CA LYS A 219 -19.91 28.03 4.24
C LYS A 219 -19.52 29.52 4.33
N ARG A 220 -18.44 29.84 5.06
CA ARG A 220 -17.77 31.15 4.93
C ARG A 220 -17.07 31.16 3.58
N LYS A 221 -17.62 31.90 2.62
CA LYS A 221 -16.94 32.27 1.37
C LYS A 221 -15.86 33.30 1.74
N ASN A 222 -14.59 32.94 1.57
CA ASN A 222 -13.51 33.92 1.61
C ASN A 222 -13.65 34.81 0.36
N ALA A 223 -14.06 36.05 0.58
CA ALA A 223 -14.10 37.06 -0.47
C ALA A 223 -12.69 37.63 -0.63
N SER A 224 -12.05 37.37 -1.77
CA SER A 224 -10.83 38.06 -2.15
C SER A 224 -11.21 39.34 -2.91
N VAL A 225 -10.77 40.50 -2.43
CA VAL A 225 -10.93 41.78 -3.13
C VAL A 225 -9.60 42.13 -3.79
N ARG A 226 -9.63 42.32 -5.11
CA ARG A 226 -8.44 42.64 -5.90
C ARG A 226 -8.20 44.14 -5.88
N THR A 227 -7.18 44.59 -5.15
CA THR A 227 -6.68 45.98 -5.20
C THR A 227 -5.58 46.13 -6.25
N LYS A 228 -5.33 47.37 -6.72
CA LYS A 228 -4.32 47.68 -7.76
C LYS A 228 -2.89 47.26 -7.37
N ASP A 229 -2.63 47.05 -6.08
CA ASP A 229 -1.29 46.72 -5.55
C ASP A 229 -1.14 45.25 -5.11
N GLY A 230 -1.99 44.33 -5.58
CA GLY A 230 -1.87 42.90 -5.31
C GLY A 230 -2.89 42.33 -4.31
N TRP A 231 -2.84 41.01 -4.11
CA TRP A 231 -3.82 40.25 -3.31
C TRP A 231 -3.53 40.35 -1.81
N ASN A 232 -4.45 40.95 -1.05
CA ASN A 232 -4.43 40.90 0.41
C ASN A 232 -5.46 39.89 0.91
N ILE A 233 -5.03 38.97 1.79
CA ILE A 233 -5.91 38.02 2.48
C ILE A 233 -6.31 38.67 3.81
N ILE A 234 -7.60 38.84 4.05
CA ILE A 234 -8.15 39.31 5.33
C ILE A 234 -8.40 38.07 6.19
N LEU A 235 -7.76 38.00 7.37
CA LEU A 235 -7.98 36.96 8.40
C LEU A 235 -9.32 37.16 9.13
#